data_AF-A0A4Y8C9T0-F1
#
_entry.id   AF-A0A4Y8C9T0-F1
#
_cell.length_a   1.000
_cell.length_b   1.000
_cell.length_c   1.000
_cell.angle_alpha   90.00
_cell.angle_beta   90.00
_cell.angle_gamma   90.00
#
_symmetry.space_group_name_H-M   'P 1'
#
loop_
_entity.id
_entity.type
_entity.pdbx_description
1 polymer ?
#
loop_
_entity_poly.entity_id
_entity_poly.type
_entity_poly.pdbx_seq_one_letter_code
_entity_poly.pdbx_strand_id
1 'polypeptide(L)'
;MDNFLEIFLITVAIAIVLNVIFKKFEIPTIIGYIAAGEIISEIYHLSGKGEITHIAEFGIVFLMFTIGLEFSFKHLMAMKQEVFLNGSLQMLTCGFVFMLLAIGILGLGDKSATIVGFALA
;
A
#
# COMPACT_ATOMS: atom_id res chain seq x y z
N MET A 1 6.01 -23.29 -15.19
CA MET A 1 5.13 -23.07 -14.02
C MET A 1 5.59 -23.87 -12.80
N ASP A 2 6.73 -24.55 -12.87
CA ASP A 2 7.10 -25.60 -11.90
C ASP A 2 7.61 -25.09 -10.54
N ASN A 3 7.97 -23.79 -10.43
CA ASN A 3 8.46 -23.20 -9.18
C ASN A 3 7.49 -22.19 -8.53
N PHE A 4 6.25 -22.05 -9.03
CA PHE A 4 5.32 -21.05 -8.47
C PHE A 4 4.99 -21.33 -6.99
N LEU A 5 4.74 -22.60 -6.66
CA LEU A 5 4.40 -23.01 -5.30
C LEU A 5 5.61 -22.84 -4.36
N GLU A 6 6.82 -23.13 -4.83
CA GLU A 6 8.06 -22.91 -4.08
C GLU A 6 8.26 -21.42 -3.77
N ILE A 7 8.16 -20.55 -4.78
CA ILE A 7 8.29 -19.10 -4.63
C ILE A 7 7.23 -18.59 -3.64
N PHE A 8 5.98 -19.03 -3.78
CA PHE A 8 4.89 -18.63 -2.88
C PHE A 8 5.17 -19.03 -1.43
N LEU A 9 5.58 -20.29 -1.20
CA LEU A 9 5.88 -20.78 0.15
C LEU A 9 7.05 -20.02 0.79
N ILE A 10 8.13 -19.80 0.04
CA ILE A 10 9.30 -19.07 0.54
C ILE A 10 8.94 -17.61 0.83
N THR A 11 8.16 -16.96 -0.04
CA THR A 11 7.70 -15.59 0.18
C THR A 11 6.89 -15.47 1.46
N VAL A 12 5.92 -16.37 1.66
CA VAL A 12 5.10 -16.40 2.87
C VAL A 12 5.95 -16.69 4.11
N ALA A 13 6.91 -17.61 4.02
CA ALA A 13 7.81 -17.93 5.13
C ALA A 13 8.66 -16.73 5.54
N ILE A 14 9.28 -16.03 4.58
CA ILE A 14 10.06 -14.81 4.83
C ILE A 14 9.17 -13.73 5.43
N ALA A 15 7.98 -13.50 4.88
CA ALA A 15 7.03 -12.52 5.39
C ALA A 15 6.65 -12.80 6.85
N ILE A 16 6.37 -14.06 7.21
CA ILE A 16 6.07 -14.46 8.60
C ILE A 16 7.26 -14.17 9.51
N VAL A 17 8.48 -14.56 9.13
CA VAL A 17 9.68 -14.32 9.94
C VAL A 17 9.92 -12.82 10.15
N LEU A 18 9.87 -12.02 9.08
CA LEU A 18 10.02 -10.57 9.15
C LEU A 18 8.93 -9.93 10.01
N ASN A 19 7.69 -10.36 9.88
CA ASN A 19 6.59 -9.83 10.68
C ASN A 19 6.72 -10.15 12.16
N VAL A 20 7.20 -11.34 12.52
CA VAL A 20 7.47 -11.67 13.92
C VAL A 20 8.57 -10.76 14.49
N ILE A 21 9.63 -10.52 13.71
CA ILE A 21 10.72 -9.61 14.10
C ILE A 21 10.20 -8.18 14.23
N PHE A 22 9.53 -7.64 13.22
CA PHE A 22 9.00 -6.28 13.21
C PHE A 22 7.95 -6.04 14.29
N LYS A 23 7.08 -7.03 14.55
CA LYS A 23 6.13 -6.96 15.67
C LYS A 23 6.83 -6.85 17.02
N LYS A 24 8.01 -7.48 17.20
CA LYS A 24 8.81 -7.34 18.43
C LYS A 24 9.33 -5.90 18.62
N PHE A 25 9.51 -5.15 17.53
CA PHE A 25 9.93 -3.75 17.54
C PHE A 25 8.76 -2.78 17.37
N GLU A 26 7.51 -3.24 17.46
CA GLU A 26 6.30 -2.42 17.27
C GLU A 26 6.21 -1.74 15.88
N ILE A 27 6.92 -2.30 14.90
CA ILE A 27 6.91 -1.82 13.52
C ILE A 27 5.66 -2.38 12.81
N PRO A 28 4.92 -1.57 12.03
CA PRO A 28 3.81 -2.05 11.22
C PRO A 28 4.19 -3.22 10.31
N THR A 29 3.40 -4.29 10.34
CA THR A 29 3.66 -5.52 9.57
C THR A 29 3.65 -5.31 8.06
N ILE A 30 3.03 -4.23 7.57
CA ILE A 30 3.04 -3.90 6.14
C ILE A 30 4.46 -3.70 5.59
N ILE A 31 5.38 -3.19 6.41
CA ILE A 31 6.80 -3.04 6.04
C ILE A 31 7.43 -4.43 5.84
N GLY A 32 7.04 -5.42 6.65
CA GLY A 32 7.52 -6.80 6.52
C GLY A 32 7.04 -7.47 5.24
N TYR A 33 5.79 -7.22 4.83
CA TYR A 33 5.27 -7.72 3.55
C TYR A 33 6.00 -7.11 2.35
N ILE A 34 6.24 -5.79 2.36
CA ILE A 34 6.98 -5.11 1.28
C ILE A 34 8.42 -5.61 1.20
N ALA A 35 9.10 -5.72 2.34
CA ALA A 35 10.48 -6.22 2.40
C ALA A 35 10.59 -7.68 1.93
N ALA A 36 9.66 -8.55 2.29
CA ALA A 36 9.62 -9.92 1.79
C ALA A 36 9.47 -9.99 0.27
N GLY A 37 8.61 -9.13 -0.30
CA GLY A 37 8.41 -9.02 -1.75
C GLY A 37 9.68 -8.58 -2.47
N GLU A 38 10.38 -7.56 -1.94
CA GLU A 38 11.64 -7.08 -2.50
C GLU A 38 12.73 -8.15 -2.48
N ILE A 39 12.92 -8.82 -1.34
CA ILE A 39 13.93 -9.89 -1.19
C ILE A 39 13.68 -11.02 -2.20
N ILE A 40 12.43 -11.46 -2.36
CA ILE A 40 12.09 -12.54 -3.28
C ILE A 40 12.22 -12.09 -4.74
N SER A 41 11.85 -10.84 -5.04
CA SER A 41 12.01 -10.28 -6.38
C SER A 41 13.47 -10.32 -6.83
N GLU A 42 14.41 -9.96 -5.95
CA GLU A 42 15.84 -9.98 -6.23
C GLU A 42 16.38 -11.42 -6.38
N ILE A 43 16.00 -12.34 -5.48
CA ILE A 43 16.47 -13.74 -5.53
C ILE A 43 16.01 -14.44 -6.82
N TYR A 44 14.74 -14.28 -7.18
CA TYR A 44 14.11 -15.02 -8.28
C TYR A 44 14.01 -14.21 -9.58
N HIS A 45 14.58 -13.00 -9.62
CA HIS A 45 14.57 -12.09 -10.78
C HIS A 45 13.16 -11.94 -11.37
N LEU A 46 12.20 -11.61 -10.51
CA LEU A 46 10.78 -11.54 -10.88
C LEU A 46 10.40 -10.25 -11.64
N SER A 47 11.35 -9.33 -11.80
CA SER A 47 11.21 -8.06 -12.52
C SER A 47 10.68 -8.28 -13.94
N GLY A 48 9.50 -7.73 -14.23
CA GLY A 48 8.88 -7.74 -15.57
C GLY A 48 7.89 -8.87 -15.86
N LYS A 49 7.55 -9.72 -14.87
CA LYS A 49 6.50 -10.75 -15.04
C LYS A 49 5.12 -10.17 -14.78
N GLY A 50 4.35 -9.93 -15.83
CA GLY A 50 2.99 -9.35 -15.74
C GLY A 50 1.98 -10.16 -14.92
N GLU A 51 2.20 -11.47 -14.75
CA GLU A 51 1.32 -12.34 -13.95
C GLU A 51 1.26 -11.93 -12.47
N ILE A 52 2.37 -11.44 -11.89
CA ILE A 52 2.42 -11.02 -10.48
C ILE A 52 1.65 -9.71 -10.29
N THR A 53 1.68 -8.81 -11.28
CA THR A 53 0.95 -7.55 -11.26
C THR A 53 -0.55 -7.77 -11.13
N HIS A 54 -1.12 -8.69 -11.91
CA HIS A 54 -2.56 -8.99 -11.82
C HIS A 54 -2.94 -9.58 -10.46
N ILE A 55 -2.10 -10.45 -9.89
CA ILE A 55 -2.32 -10.98 -8.54
C ILE A 55 -2.31 -9.83 -7.50
N ALA A 56 -1.39 -8.88 -7.62
CA ALA A 56 -1.32 -7.72 -6.74
C ALA A 56 -2.56 -6.82 -6.87
N GLU A 57 -3.02 -6.55 -8.10
CA GLU A 57 -4.25 -5.81 -8.37
C GLU A 57 -5.45 -6.47 -7.69
N PHE A 58 -5.62 -7.79 -7.87
CA PHE A 58 -6.69 -8.54 -7.20
C PHE A 58 -6.54 -8.49 -5.67
N GLY A 59 -5.33 -8.57 -5.14
CA GLY A 59 -5.07 -8.43 -3.70
C GLY A 59 -5.55 -7.09 -3.14
N ILE A 60 -5.27 -5.98 -3.83
CA ILE A 60 -5.74 -4.65 -3.45
C ILE A 60 -7.27 -4.56 -3.55
N VAL A 61 -7.87 -5.12 -4.60
CA VAL A 61 -9.33 -5.17 -4.76
C VAL A 61 -9.98 -5.93 -3.61
N PHE A 62 -9.47 -7.11 -3.25
CA PHE A 62 -10.00 -7.89 -2.13
C PHE A 62 -9.79 -7.18 -0.77
N LEU A 63 -8.67 -6.49 -0.59
CA LEU A 63 -8.42 -5.69 0.61
C LEU A 63 -9.44 -4.55 0.73
N MET A 64 -9.59 -3.73 -0.32
CA MET A 64 -10.54 -2.62 -0.33
C MET A 64 -11.99 -3.10 -0.21
N PHE A 65 -12.32 -4.26 -0.78
CA PHE A 65 -13.63 -4.89 -0.61
C PHE A 65 -13.86 -5.33 0.84
N THR A 66 -12.87 -5.96 1.48
CA THR A 66 -12.96 -6.40 2.87
C THR A 66 -13.13 -5.21 3.82
N ILE A 67 -12.35 -4.15 3.62
CA ILE A 67 -12.51 -2.88 4.35
C ILE A 67 -13.93 -2.34 4.16
N GLY A 68 -14.47 -2.38 2.93
CA GLY A 68 -15.84 -1.98 2.65
C GLY A 68 -16.91 -2.82 3.38
N LEU A 69 -16.68 -4.12 3.58
CA LEU A 69 -17.58 -5.00 4.32
C LEU A 69 -17.53 -4.81 5.84
N GLU A 70 -16.38 -4.38 6.38
CA GLU A 70 -16.20 -4.11 7.81
C GLU A 70 -17.06 -2.91 8.28
N PHE A 71 -17.30 -1.95 7.39
CA PHE A 71 -18.11 -0.77 7.70
C PHE A 71 -19.59 -0.96 7.35
N SER A 72 -20.46 -0.93 8.36
CA SER A 72 -21.91 -0.80 8.12
C SER A 72 -22.29 0.61 7.69
N PHE A 73 -23.30 0.74 6.81
CA PHE A 73 -23.80 2.04 6.37
C PHE A 73 -24.25 2.95 7.53
N LYS A 74 -24.87 2.36 8.58
CA LYS A 74 -25.28 3.10 9.78
C LYS A 74 -24.08 3.66 10.55
N HIS A 75 -23.03 2.88 10.69
CA HIS A 75 -21.80 3.31 11.36
C HIS A 75 -21.09 4.41 10.56
N LEU A 76 -21.01 4.27 9.23
CA LEU A 76 -20.45 5.29 8.35
C LEU A 76 -21.20 6.63 8.47
N MET A 77 -22.54 6.58 8.54
CA MET A 77 -23.34 7.80 8.73
C MET A 77 -23.19 8.41 10.12
N ALA A 78 -22.96 7.61 11.17
CA ALA A 78 -22.66 8.13 12.50
C ALA A 78 -21.32 8.90 12.52
N MET A 79 -20.36 8.47 11.69
CA MET A 79 -19.05 9.11 11.55
C MET A 79 -18.94 10.04 10.33
N LYS A 80 -20.06 10.49 9.75
CA LYS A 80 -20.04 11.23 8.47
C LYS A 80 -19.19 12.48 8.49
N GLN A 81 -19.10 13.17 9.62
CA GLN A 81 -18.30 14.39 9.74
C GLN A 81 -16.80 14.05 9.79
N GLU A 82 -16.43 13.04 10.56
CA GLU A 82 -15.05 12.53 10.64
C GLU A 82 -14.58 12.03 9.27
N VAL A 83 -15.38 11.19 8.61
CA VAL A 83 -14.97 10.54 7.36
C VAL A 83 -15.09 11.48 6.16
N PHE A 84 -16.24 12.12 5.93
CA PHE A 84 -16.45 12.91 4.72
C PHE A 84 -15.97 14.35 4.85
N LEU A 85 -16.09 14.99 6.02
CA LEU A 85 -15.69 16.38 6.18
C LEU A 85 -14.20 16.48 6.53
N ASN A 86 -13.80 15.90 7.68
CA ASN A 86 -12.43 15.96 8.16
C ASN A 86 -11.51 15.17 7.22
N GLY A 87 -11.90 13.97 6.80
CA GLY A 87 -11.14 13.17 5.84
C GLY A 87 -10.92 13.85 4.49
N SER A 88 -11.95 14.48 3.90
CA SER A 88 -11.77 15.22 2.64
C SER A 88 -10.90 16.47 2.82
N LEU A 89 -11.06 17.18 3.94
CA LEU A 89 -10.25 18.35 4.23
C LEU A 89 -8.78 17.96 4.44
N GLN A 90 -8.52 16.87 5.16
CA GLN A 90 -7.18 16.31 5.35
C GLN A 90 -6.57 15.89 4.01
N MET A 91 -7.29 15.11 3.19
CA MET A 91 -6.82 14.67 1.87
C MET A 91 -6.44 15.86 0.98
N LEU A 92 -7.30 16.90 0.89
CA LEU A 92 -7.01 18.08 0.09
C LEU A 92 -5.81 18.89 0.62
N THR A 93 -5.72 19.07 1.94
CA THR A 93 -4.65 19.86 2.55
C THR A 93 -3.31 19.14 2.49
N CYS A 94 -3.24 17.88 2.90
CA CYS A 94 -2.04 17.05 2.77
C CYS A 94 -1.62 16.89 1.30
N GLY A 95 -2.57 16.65 0.39
CA GLY A 95 -2.28 16.52 -1.05
C GLY A 95 -1.66 17.76 -1.64
N PHE A 96 -2.19 18.94 -1.29
CA PHE A 96 -1.63 20.22 -1.72
C PHE A 96 -0.25 20.50 -1.12
N VAL A 97 -0.07 20.21 0.18
CA VAL A 97 1.23 20.38 0.85
C VAL A 97 2.29 19.48 0.21
N PHE A 98 1.99 18.19 0.01
CA PHE A 98 2.93 17.28 -0.63
C PHE A 98 3.19 17.61 -2.09
N MET A 99 2.19 18.10 -2.83
CA MET A 99 2.39 18.61 -4.19
C MET A 99 3.40 19.77 -4.21
N LEU A 100 3.26 20.76 -3.31
CA LEU A 100 4.21 21.88 -3.24
C LEU A 100 5.62 21.43 -2.85
N LEU A 101 5.73 20.48 -1.92
CA LEU A 101 7.01 19.89 -1.54
C LEU A 101 7.66 19.13 -2.70
N ALA A 102 6.87 18.39 -3.48
CA ALA A 102 7.33 17.69 -4.68
C ALA A 102 7.86 18.65 -5.75
N ILE A 103 7.22 19.81 -5.95
CA ILE A 103 7.72 20.84 -6.87
C ILE A 103 8.99 21.49 -6.31
N GLY A 104 8.97 21.93 -5.05
CA GLY A 104 10.04 22.73 -4.46
C GLY A 104 11.31 21.96 -4.15
N ILE A 105 11.20 20.73 -3.67
CA ILE A 105 12.35 19.91 -3.23
C ILE A 105 12.82 18.97 -4.35
N LEU A 106 11.88 18.31 -5.03
CA LEU A 106 12.21 17.29 -6.04
C LEU A 106 12.25 17.86 -7.47
N GLY A 107 11.80 19.10 -7.69
CA GLY A 107 11.78 19.72 -9.01
C GLY A 107 10.85 19.02 -10.00
N LEU A 108 9.82 18.32 -9.50
CA LEU A 108 8.88 17.57 -10.34
C LEU A 108 7.98 18.53 -11.13
N GLY A 109 7.64 18.15 -12.36
CA GLY A 109 6.66 18.90 -13.16
C GLY A 109 5.25 18.82 -12.56
N ASP A 110 4.43 19.84 -12.81
CA ASP A 110 3.12 20.06 -12.18
C ASP A 110 2.21 18.81 -12.16
N LYS A 111 2.17 18.08 -13.29
CA LYS A 111 1.36 16.85 -13.40
C LYS A 111 1.86 15.74 -12.47
N SER A 112 3.17 15.48 -12.47
CA SER A 112 3.77 14.44 -11.63
C SER A 112 3.69 14.80 -10.15
N ALA A 113 3.91 16.07 -9.82
CA ALA A 113 3.80 16.55 -8.44
C ALA A 113 2.37 16.44 -7.90
N THR A 114 1.35 16.68 -8.73
CA THR A 114 -0.05 16.49 -8.34
C THR A 114 -0.32 15.01 -8.03
N ILE A 115 0.12 14.10 -8.89
CA ILE A 115 -0.07 12.65 -8.67
C ILE A 115 0.62 12.21 -7.38
N VAL A 116 1.90 12.58 -7.18
CA VAL A 116 2.66 12.21 -5.98
C VAL A 116 2.03 12.82 -4.72
N GLY A 117 1.61 14.09 -4.80
CA GLY A 117 1.00 14.79 -3.67
C GLY A 117 -0.25 14.08 -3.15
N PHE A 118 -1.20 13.77 -4.05
CA PHE A 118 -2.44 13.09 -3.69
C PHE A 118 -2.28 11.58 -3.44
N ALA A 119 -1.22 10.94 -3.93
CA ALA A 119 -0.92 9.55 -3.61
C ALA A 119 -0.38 9.37 -2.17
N LEU A 120 0.22 10.41 -1.58
CA LEU A 120 0.79 10.40 -0.23
C LEU A 120 -0.16 10.99 0.84
N ALA A 121 -1.23 11.66 0.42
CA ALA A 121 -2.20 12.32 1.28
C ALA A 121 -3.24 11.35 1.86
#